data_AF-A0A1G7WUI0-F1
#
_entry.id   AF-A0A1G7WUI0-F1
#
_cell.length_a   1.000
_cell.length_b   1.000
_cell.length_c   1.000
_cell.angle_alpha   90.00
_cell.angle_beta   90.00
_cell.angle_gamma   90.00
#
_symmetry.space_group_name_H-M   'P 1'
#
loop_
_entity.id
_entity.type
_entity.pdbx_description
1 polymer ?
#
loop_
_entity_poly.entity_id
_entity_poly.type
_entity_poly.pdbx_seq_one_letter_code
_entity_poly.pdbx_strand_id
1 'polypeptide(L)' 'MDGRKLLRHYRDYLSEFKSWEQKSHADKWLLYPENLGRHLSIDETSLSHGELYTIIANKAAKGKKGSIVAIVAGTKAEAV' A
#
# COMPACT_ATOMS: atom_id res chain seq x y z
N MET A 1 -19.74 -0.05 22.78
CA MET A 1 -19.20 -1.18 21.99
C MET A 1 -17.67 -1.10 22.01
N ASP A 2 -16.98 -2.23 22.10
CA ASP A 2 -15.50 -2.28 22.13
C ASP A 2 -14.91 -2.13 20.71
N GLY A 3 -14.08 -1.12 20.50
CA GLY A 3 -13.46 -0.83 19.21
C GLY A 3 -12.56 -1.95 18.68
N ARG A 4 -11.92 -2.73 19.55
CA ARG A 4 -11.09 -3.88 19.12
C ARG A 4 -11.92 -4.97 18.47
N LYS A 5 -13.13 -5.21 19.01
CA LYS A 5 -14.07 -6.17 18.43
C LYS A 5 -14.53 -5.70 17.06
N LEU A 6 -14.85 -4.42 16.90
CA LEU A 6 -15.26 -3.85 15.61
C LEU A 6 -14.17 -3.97 14.55
N LEU A 7 -12.91 -3.65 14.88
CA LEU A 7 -11.78 -3.78 13.95
C LEU A 7 -11.56 -5.23 13.51
N ARG A 8 -11.63 -6.18 14.45
CA ARG A 8 -11.52 -7.60 14.13
C ARG A 8 -12.65 -8.04 13.20
N HIS A 9 -13.89 -7.64 13.49
CA HIS A 9 -15.03 -7.98 12.63
C HIS A 9 -14.88 -7.40 11.23
N TYR A 10 -14.43 -6.15 11.11
CA TYR A 10 -14.19 -5.52 9.83
C TYR A 10 -13.15 -6.31 9.01
N ARG A 11 -11.97 -6.58 9.59
CA ARG A 11 -10.90 -7.34 8.92
C ARG A 11 -11.35 -8.75 8.53
N ASP A 12 -12.03 -9.44 9.44
CA ASP A 12 -12.30 -10.87 9.27
C ASP A 12 -13.50 -11.18 8.37
N TYR A 13 -14.46 -10.24 8.24
CA TYR A 13 -15.73 -10.50 7.59
C TYR A 13 -16.19 -9.43 6.59
N LEU A 14 -15.74 -8.17 6.69
CA LEU A 14 -16.26 -7.07 5.85
C LEU A 14 -15.27 -6.55 4.81
N SER A 15 -13.97 -6.65 5.08
CA SER A 15 -12.94 -6.01 4.27
C SER A 15 -12.28 -6.93 3.24
N GLU A 16 -12.79 -8.16 3.09
CA GLU A 16 -12.26 -9.19 2.17
C GLU A 16 -10.76 -9.51 2.39
N PHE A 17 -10.19 -9.11 3.53
CA PHE A 17 -8.76 -9.20 3.79
C PHE A 17 -8.24 -10.64 3.72
N LYS A 18 -9.09 -11.63 4.05
CA LYS A 18 -8.72 -13.04 4.03
C LYS A 18 -8.61 -13.61 2.62
N SER A 19 -9.43 -13.14 1.69
CA SER A 19 -9.50 -13.56 0.28
C SER A 19 -8.77 -12.57 -0.64
N TRP A 20 -8.01 -11.65 -0.08
CA TRP A 20 -7.27 -10.67 -0.88
C TRP A 20 -6.13 -11.35 -1.64
N GLU A 21 -6.17 -11.28 -2.98
CA GLU A 21 -5.20 -11.91 -3.89
C GLU A 21 -3.74 -11.53 -3.57
N GLN A 22 -3.49 -10.29 -3.13
CA GLN A 22 -2.13 -9.81 -2.87
C GLN A 22 -1.60 -10.15 -1.47
N LYS A 23 -2.42 -10.77 -0.62
CA LYS A 23 -2.11 -11.00 0.80
C LYS A 23 -0.79 -11.76 1.03
N SER A 24 -0.42 -12.67 0.14
CA SER A 24 0.79 -13.51 0.28
C SER A 24 2.11 -12.74 0.18
N HIS A 25 2.10 -11.55 -0.44
CA HIS A 25 3.27 -10.71 -0.70
C HIS A 25 3.05 -9.25 -0.31
N ALA A 26 1.90 -8.94 0.30
CA ALA A 26 1.51 -7.60 0.71
C ALA A 26 2.47 -6.96 1.74
N ASP A 27 3.28 -7.77 2.42
CA ASP A 27 4.37 -7.32 3.29
C ASP A 27 5.56 -6.74 2.51
N LYS A 28 5.71 -7.09 1.22
CA LYS A 28 6.81 -6.67 0.36
C LYS A 28 6.39 -5.68 -0.69
N TRP A 29 5.24 -5.89 -1.32
CA TRP A 29 4.76 -4.98 -2.36
C TRP A 29 3.26 -5.13 -2.61
N LEU A 30 2.68 -4.06 -3.14
CA LEU A 30 1.31 -3.96 -3.61
C LEU A 30 1.30 -3.32 -4.99
N LEU A 31 0.44 -3.83 -5.88
CA LEU A 31 0.32 -3.37 -7.26
C LEU A 31 -1.14 -3.18 -7.66
N TYR A 32 -1.44 -2.03 -8.26
CA TYR A 32 -2.74 -1.67 -8.80
C TYR A 32 -2.56 -1.21 -10.25
N PRO A 33 -2.36 -2.14 -11.19
CA PRO A 33 -2.06 -1.80 -12.59
C PRO A 33 -3.17 -0.99 -13.25
N GLU A 34 -4.42 -1.14 -12.81
CA GLU A 34 -5.58 -0.38 -13.26
C GLU A 34 -5.45 1.13 -13.00
N ASN A 35 -4.57 1.55 -12.09
CA ASN A 35 -4.35 2.94 -11.74
C ASN A 35 -3.26 3.62 -12.59
N LEU A 36 -2.61 2.88 -13.51
CA LEU A 36 -1.61 3.42 -14.42
C LEU A 36 -2.17 4.56 -15.29
N GLY A 37 -1.34 5.57 -15.52
CA GLY A 37 -1.69 6.72 -16.33
C GLY A 37 -0.45 7.47 -16.83
N ARG A 38 -0.65 8.50 -17.64
CA ARG A 38 0.44 9.26 -18.27
C ARG A 38 1.25 10.12 -17.28
N HIS A 39 0.71 10.41 -16.10
CA HIS A 39 1.33 11.29 -15.12
C HIS A 39 1.66 10.49 -13.87
N LEU A 40 2.84 9.89 -13.83
CA LEU A 40 3.33 9.13 -12.70
C LEU A 40 4.34 9.93 -11.88
N SER A 41 4.35 9.69 -10.59
CA SER A 41 5.41 10.11 -9.67
C SER A 41 5.91 8.92 -8.88
N ILE A 42 7.20 8.92 -8.59
CA ILE A 42 7.84 7.98 -7.68
C ILE A 42 8.27 8.80 -6.46
N ASP A 43 7.96 8.28 -5.28
CA ASP A 43 8.34 8.88 -4.01
C ASP A 43 8.85 7.78 -3.08
N GLU A 44 9.76 8.13 -2.18
CA GLU A 44 10.23 7.23 -1.13
C GLU A 44 9.87 7.82 0.23
N THR A 45 9.13 7.06 1.03
CA THR A 45 8.61 7.53 2.31
C THR A 45 8.96 6.55 3.42
N SER A 46 9.32 7.10 4.59
CA SER A 46 9.52 6.29 5.79
C SER A 46 8.25 6.31 6.65
N LEU A 47 7.64 5.14 6.82
CA LEU A 47 6.42 4.94 7.60
C LEU A 47 6.77 4.43 9.00
N SER A 48 7.61 5.19 9.72
CA SER A 48 8.08 4.89 11.10
C SER A 48 8.96 3.63 11.24
N HIS A 49 9.65 3.51 12.39
CA HIS A 49 10.46 2.34 12.76
C HIS A 49 11.52 1.87 11.73
N GLY A 50 11.95 2.77 10.83
CA GLY A 50 12.95 2.43 9.80
C GLY A 50 12.40 1.65 8.61
N GLU A 51 11.07 1.50 8.52
CA GLU A 51 10.43 0.97 7.32
C GLU A 51 10.46 2.05 6.23
N LEU A 52 11.03 1.69 5.08
CA LEU A 52 11.15 2.54 3.90
C LEU A 52 10.24 1.96 2.83
N TYR A 53 9.51 2.80 2.11
CA TYR A 53 8.66 2.35 1.02
C TYR A 53 8.81 3.26 -0.18
N THR A 54 8.95 2.66 -1.35
CA THR A 54 8.81 3.35 -2.63
C THR A 54 7.35 3.30 -3.08
N ILE A 55 6.74 4.44 -3.33
CA ILE A 55 5.35 4.58 -3.78
C ILE A 55 5.34 5.14 -5.21
N ILE A 56 4.67 4.42 -6.10
CA ILE A 56 4.36 4.90 -7.45
C ILE A 56 2.92 5.39 -7.45
N ALA A 57 2.71 6.65 -7.85
CA ALA A 57 1.40 7.28 -7.84
C ALA A 57 1.05 7.97 -9.16
N ASN A 58 -0.21 7.82 -9.59
CA ASN A 58 -0.81 8.56 -10.68
C ASN A 58 -1.28 9.95 -10.21
N LYS A 59 -0.54 10.98 -10.62
CA LYS A 59 -0.83 12.39 -10.30
C LYS A 59 -2.08 12.92 -10.99
N ALA A 60 -2.52 12.31 -12.09
CA ALA A 60 -3.77 12.70 -12.74
C ALA A 60 -4.99 12.48 -11.83
N ALA A 61 -4.94 11.50 -10.92
CA ALA A 61 -5.98 11.23 -9.94
C ALA A 61 -5.94 12.19 -8.72
N LYS A 62 -4.96 13.10 -8.63
CA LYS A 62 -4.88 14.18 -7.63
C LYS A 62 -5.02 13.71 -6.17
N GLY A 63 -4.43 12.56 -5.84
CA GLY A 63 -4.45 11.97 -4.50
C GLY A 63 -5.77 11.30 -4.10
N LYS A 64 -6.71 11.13 -5.05
CA LYS A 64 -8.00 10.48 -4.81
C LYS A 64 -7.90 8.96 -5.05
N LYS A 65 -9.05 8.27 -4.96
CA LYS A 65 -9.16 6.86 -5.35
C LYS A 65 -8.58 6.67 -6.75
N GLY A 66 -7.71 5.67 -6.90
CA GLY A 66 -7.01 5.40 -8.15
C GLY A 66 -5.66 6.12 -8.29
N SER A 67 -5.18 6.82 -7.25
CA SER A 67 -3.85 7.44 -7.31
C SER A 67 -2.70 6.48 -7.03
N ILE A 68 -2.87 5.42 -6.24
CA ILE A 68 -1.74 4.52 -5.90
C ILE A 68 -1.61 3.47 -6.99
N VAL A 69 -0.44 3.38 -7.62
CA VAL A 69 -0.12 2.37 -8.64
C VAL A 69 0.67 1.23 -8.04
N ALA A 70 1.69 1.53 -7.23
CA ALA A 70 2.46 0.52 -6.53
C ALA A 70 2.96 1.04 -5.17
N ILE A 71 3.14 0.12 -4.23
CA ILE A 71 3.86 0.35 -2.98
C ILE A 71 4.86 -0.79 -2.89
N VAL A 72 6.13 -0.48 -2.68
CA VAL A 72 7.20 -1.49 -2.61
C VAL A 72 8.01 -1.22 -1.34
N ALA A 73 8.20 -2.24 -0.51
CA ALA A 73 9.08 -2.17 0.63
C ALA A 73 10.51 -1.87 0.13
N GLY A 74 11.02 -0.73 0.52
CA GLY A 74 12.40 -0.33 0.31
C GLY A 74 13.30 -1.15 1.22
N THR A 75 14.38 -1.67 0.66
CA THR A 75 15.50 -2.17 1.45
C THR A 75 16.34 -0.97 1.88
N LYS A 76 16.71 -0.87 3.16
CA LYS A 76 17.82 0.02 3.55
C LYS A 76 18.97 -0.23 2.58
N ALA A 77 19.49 0.81 1.94
CA ALA A 77 20.80 0.70 1.31
C ALA A 77 21.75 0.19 2.39
N GLU A 78 22.39 -0.96 2.17
CA GLU A 78 23.53 -1.34 2.99
C GLU A 78 24.50 -0.16 2.92
N ALA A 79 24.76 0.47 4.06
CA ALA A 79 25.85 1.42 4.16
C ALA A 79 27.13 0.61 3.93
N VAL A 80 27.69 0.74 2.73
CA VAL A 80 29.04 0.26 2.41
C VAL A 80 30.04 0.98 3.30
#